data_AF-A0A5C3L442-F1
#
_entry.id   AF-A0A5C3L442-F1
#
_cell.length_a   1.000
_cell.length_b   1.000
_cell.length_c   1.000
_cell.angle_alpha   90.00
_cell.angle_beta   90.00
_cell.angle_gamma   90.00
#
_symmetry.space_group_name_H-M   'P 1'
#
loop_
_entity.id
_entity.type
_entity.pdbx_description
1 polymer ?
#
loop_
_entity_poly.entity_id
_entity_poly.type
_entity_poly.pdbx_seq_one_letter_code
_entity_poly.pdbx_strand_id
1 'polypeptide(L)'
;ASVPVKTEKQLAIEREEEDRRLLQSQLPEPRSTTPKEKLLHTPSPKQYDFPQSYVDHQSHLKRRDSSVGYYSEAESFHSARHRSHPTRRAHTDPSPPSADPRHSHNYHDYRHRNSSFSQPKQQSPPQPSPPIINKSNYVKAYVKEVPMKPEAIALSWQLVDYESRKSKRYPALYFDAGFDPRFKGYEVTVMRYGEPKLSVITRDEATQLVSPHAFITELTLYHEVMRKWPVVVRNPKGVRCIDIFRAIYDTYAVPLTPEELVQCGEEYIERCQPWFDQRCRDGPQFEVVERSKGLKRIDLLRGKRVFKGLVQNTAPGAPEYSWILHLERQPSPNR
;
A
#
# COMPACT_ATOMS: atom_id res chain seq x y z
N ALA A 1 -58.10 -38.46 -30.14
CA ALA A 1 -56.89 -38.60 -29.32
C ALA A 1 -56.33 -37.21 -29.08
N SER A 2 -56.39 -36.71 -27.84
CA SER A 2 -55.93 -35.36 -27.50
C SER A 2 -54.46 -35.43 -27.10
N VAL A 3 -53.58 -34.75 -27.84
CA VAL A 3 -52.15 -34.69 -27.54
C VAL A 3 -51.93 -33.56 -26.53
N PRO A 4 -51.29 -33.80 -25.38
CA PRO A 4 -51.04 -32.75 -24.40
C PRO A 4 -49.98 -31.79 -24.95
N VAL A 5 -50.35 -30.52 -25.06
CA VAL A 5 -49.43 -29.42 -25.39
C VAL A 5 -48.57 -29.18 -24.15
N LYS A 6 -47.33 -29.70 -24.16
CA LYS A 6 -46.32 -29.34 -23.17
C LYS A 6 -46.08 -27.84 -23.24
N THR A 7 -46.08 -27.18 -22.09
CA THR A 7 -45.80 -25.74 -22.01
C THR A 7 -44.32 -25.49 -22.31
N GLU A 8 -44.01 -24.36 -22.94
CA GLU A 8 -42.64 -23.97 -23.34
C GLU A 8 -41.64 -24.02 -22.17
N LYS A 9 -42.14 -23.80 -20.93
CA LYS A 9 -41.37 -23.93 -19.69
C LYS A 9 -40.92 -25.37 -19.39
N GLN A 10 -41.72 -26.38 -19.74
CA GLN A 10 -41.34 -27.79 -19.56
C GLN A 10 -40.26 -28.21 -20.56
N LEU A 11 -40.32 -27.69 -21.79
CA LEU A 11 -39.29 -27.95 -22.80
C LEU A 11 -37.95 -27.29 -22.43
N ALA A 12 -37.97 -26.12 -21.80
CA ALA A 12 -36.76 -25.47 -21.30
C ALA A 12 -36.08 -26.29 -20.18
N ILE A 13 -36.87 -26.86 -19.26
CA ILE A 13 -36.36 -27.70 -18.16
C ILE A 13 -35.78 -29.01 -18.70
N GLU A 14 -36.47 -29.68 -19.64
CA GLU A 14 -35.96 -30.91 -20.27
C GLU A 14 -34.62 -30.66 -20.98
N ARG A 15 -34.46 -29.51 -21.65
CA ARG A 15 -33.23 -29.15 -22.37
C ARG A 15 -32.06 -28.88 -21.42
N GLU A 16 -32.30 -28.19 -20.30
CA GLU A 16 -31.27 -27.95 -19.28
C GLU A 16 -30.81 -29.25 -18.58
N GLU A 17 -31.74 -30.19 -18.36
CA GLU A 17 -31.41 -31.49 -17.76
C GLU A 17 -30.59 -32.39 -18.71
N GLU A 18 -30.86 -32.31 -20.01
CA GLU A 18 -30.11 -33.02 -21.05
C GLU A 18 -28.65 -32.50 -21.16
N ASP A 19 -28.47 -31.18 -21.15
CA ASP A 19 -27.14 -30.55 -21.13
C ASP A 19 -26.34 -30.94 -19.87
N ARG A 20 -27.00 -31.04 -18.72
CA ARG A 20 -26.37 -31.47 -17.47
C ARG A 20 -25.90 -32.93 -17.55
N ARG A 21 -26.65 -33.82 -18.20
CA ARG A 21 -26.25 -35.22 -18.42
C ARG A 21 -25.06 -35.34 -19.38
N LEU A 22 -25.00 -34.50 -20.41
CA LEU A 22 -23.88 -34.45 -21.36
C LEU A 22 -22.58 -33.97 -20.69
N LEU A 23 -22.65 -33.01 -19.78
CA LEU A 23 -21.50 -32.57 -19.00
C LEU A 23 -20.99 -33.65 -18.04
N GLN A 24 -21.90 -34.43 -17.44
CA GLN A 24 -21.54 -35.46 -16.48
C GLN A 24 -20.90 -36.70 -17.13
N SER A 25 -21.21 -36.99 -18.39
CA SER A 25 -20.61 -38.12 -19.14
C SER A 25 -19.21 -37.84 -19.67
N GLN A 26 -18.76 -36.58 -19.70
CA GLN A 26 -17.41 -36.21 -20.15
C GLN A 26 -16.37 -36.14 -19.01
N LEU A 27 -16.78 -36.33 -17.75
CA LEU A 27 -15.85 -36.39 -16.63
C LEU A 27 -15.07 -37.72 -16.67
N PRO A 28 -13.72 -37.69 -16.70
CA PRO A 28 -12.91 -38.89 -16.71
C PRO A 28 -13.13 -39.70 -15.43
N GLU A 29 -13.44 -40.99 -15.61
CA GLU A 29 -13.62 -41.98 -14.54
C GLU A 29 -12.44 -41.91 -13.53
N PRO A 30 -12.72 -41.81 -12.23
CA PRO A 30 -11.69 -41.75 -11.20
C PRO A 30 -10.88 -43.05 -11.21
N ARG A 31 -9.58 -42.93 -11.51
CA ARG A 31 -8.65 -44.07 -11.52
C ARG A 31 -8.62 -44.72 -10.13
N SER A 32 -9.08 -45.96 -10.08
CA SER A 32 -8.93 -46.90 -8.97
C SER A 32 -7.48 -46.96 -8.47
N THR A 33 -7.21 -46.34 -7.32
CA THR A 33 -5.98 -46.56 -6.56
C THR A 33 -6.20 -47.72 -5.61
N THR A 34 -5.56 -48.85 -5.89
CA THR A 34 -5.50 -50.00 -4.98
C THR A 34 -4.56 -49.71 -3.81
N PRO A 35 -4.88 -50.17 -2.59
CA PRO A 35 -3.99 -50.08 -1.44
C PRO A 35 -3.06 -51.30 -1.43
N LYS A 36 -1.75 -51.06 -1.42
CA LYS A 36 -0.77 -52.06 -0.99
C LYS A 36 0.09 -51.48 0.11
N GLU A 37 -0.22 -51.91 1.32
CA GLU A 37 0.71 -52.02 2.44
C GLU A 37 2.02 -52.68 1.97
N LYS A 38 3.13 -52.08 2.36
CA LYS A 38 4.33 -52.82 2.79
C LYS A 38 5.18 -51.90 3.67
N LEU A 39 5.13 -52.20 4.96
CA LEU A 39 6.13 -51.86 5.97
C LEU A 39 7.55 -52.09 5.41
N LEU A 40 8.43 -51.11 5.54
CA LEU A 40 9.87 -51.32 5.62
C LEU A 40 10.58 -50.11 6.26
N HIS A 41 11.61 -50.47 7.01
CA HIS A 41 12.40 -49.67 7.94
C HIS A 41 12.88 -48.30 7.45
N THR A 42 12.81 -47.31 8.33
CA THR A 42 13.58 -46.07 8.27
C THR A 42 14.98 -46.26 8.88
N PRO A 43 16.08 -46.15 8.11
CA PRO A 43 17.40 -45.91 8.67
C PRO A 43 17.62 -44.41 8.96
N SER A 44 18.42 -44.17 10.00
CA SER A 44 18.86 -42.89 10.55
C SER A 44 19.40 -41.89 9.50
N PRO A 45 19.17 -40.57 9.66
CA PRO A 45 19.56 -39.57 8.65
C PRO A 45 21.07 -39.33 8.66
N LYS A 46 21.73 -39.67 7.56
CA LYS A 46 23.08 -39.16 7.24
C LYS A 46 22.96 -37.80 6.57
N GLN A 47 23.81 -36.87 7.00
CA GLN A 47 24.03 -35.56 6.40
C GLN A 47 24.19 -35.67 4.87
N TYR A 48 23.43 -34.87 4.15
CA TYR A 48 23.58 -34.68 2.71
C TYR A 48 24.11 -33.27 2.46
N ASP A 49 25.32 -33.22 1.91
CA ASP A 49 25.92 -32.02 1.31
C ASP A 49 25.15 -31.64 0.04
N PHE A 50 24.76 -30.37 -0.05
CA PHE A 50 24.12 -29.79 -1.23
C PHE A 50 25.16 -29.54 -2.33
N PRO A 51 24.95 -30.02 -3.58
CA PRO A 51 25.77 -29.60 -4.70
C PRO A 51 25.32 -28.22 -5.20
N GLN A 52 26.26 -27.27 -5.21
CA GLN A 52 26.19 -26.04 -5.99
C GLN A 52 26.24 -26.38 -7.48
N SER A 53 25.13 -26.22 -8.19
CA SER A 53 25.07 -25.70 -9.57
C SER A 53 23.66 -25.89 -10.13
N TYR A 54 22.87 -24.83 -10.10
CA TYR A 54 21.76 -24.70 -11.05
C TYR A 54 22.07 -23.51 -11.95
N VAL A 55 22.31 -23.87 -13.21
CA VAL A 55 22.49 -22.99 -14.34
C VAL A 55 21.13 -22.35 -14.63
N ASP A 56 21.09 -21.03 -14.59
CA ASP A 56 19.91 -20.20 -14.78
C ASP A 56 19.55 -20.16 -16.28
N HIS A 57 18.49 -20.87 -16.67
CA HIS A 57 17.92 -20.75 -18.00
C HIS A 57 17.10 -19.46 -18.08
N GLN A 58 17.74 -18.41 -18.58
CA GLN A 58 17.11 -17.15 -18.96
C GLN A 58 15.98 -17.41 -19.96
N SER A 59 14.74 -17.20 -19.51
CA SER A 59 13.58 -17.10 -20.37
C SER A 59 13.42 -15.65 -20.82
N HIS A 60 13.53 -15.44 -22.12
CA HIS A 60 13.32 -14.18 -22.81
C HIS A 60 11.85 -13.75 -22.75
N LEU A 61 11.44 -13.10 -21.66
CA LEU A 61 10.27 -12.23 -21.69
C LEU A 61 10.74 -10.81 -21.98
N LYS A 62 10.46 -10.36 -23.21
CA LYS A 62 10.67 -8.99 -23.69
C LYS A 62 9.98 -8.02 -22.74
N ARG A 63 10.74 -7.49 -21.78
CA ARG A 63 10.39 -6.25 -21.06
C ARG A 63 10.37 -5.13 -22.09
N ARG A 64 9.21 -4.49 -22.23
CA ARG A 64 9.11 -3.18 -22.85
C ARG A 64 9.84 -2.20 -21.93
N ASP A 65 11.09 -1.90 -22.25
CA ASP A 65 11.80 -0.77 -21.67
C ASP A 65 11.14 0.52 -22.17
N SER A 66 10.12 0.98 -21.46
CA SER A 66 9.68 2.37 -21.55
C SER A 66 10.54 3.19 -20.60
N SER A 67 11.70 3.64 -21.10
CA SER A 67 12.49 4.70 -20.47
C SER A 67 11.72 6.01 -20.57
N VAL A 68 10.76 6.20 -19.67
CA VAL A 68 10.12 7.50 -19.46
C VAL A 68 11.02 8.27 -18.51
N GLY A 69 11.80 9.21 -19.06
CA GLY A 69 12.55 10.16 -18.26
C GLY A 69 11.58 11.15 -17.61
N TYR A 70 11.47 11.12 -16.29
CA TYR A 70 10.81 12.15 -15.49
C TYR A 70 11.40 12.18 -14.08
N TYR A 71 12.14 13.25 -13.75
CA TYR A 71 11.87 14.20 -12.66
C TYR A 71 13.12 15.08 -12.44
N SER A 72 13.02 16.33 -12.91
CA SER A 72 13.76 17.46 -12.38
C SER A 72 12.84 18.66 -12.47
N GLU A 73 11.96 18.81 -11.49
CA GLU A 73 11.29 20.06 -11.15
C GLU A 73 10.62 19.89 -9.79
N ALA A 74 11.42 20.10 -8.75
CA ALA A 74 10.96 20.24 -7.39
C ALA A 74 11.43 21.59 -6.85
N GLU A 75 11.14 22.67 -7.55
CA GLU A 75 11.25 24.04 -7.03
C GLU A 75 10.10 24.90 -7.58
N SER A 76 9.61 25.80 -6.73
CA SER A 76 8.64 26.89 -7.01
C SER A 76 7.15 26.59 -6.78
N PHE A 77 6.72 26.60 -5.51
CA PHE A 77 5.46 27.25 -5.15
C PHE A 77 5.65 28.14 -3.92
N HIS A 78 6.11 29.36 -4.19
CA HIS A 78 5.91 30.51 -3.32
C HIS A 78 4.52 31.11 -3.58
N SER A 79 3.79 31.35 -2.50
CA SER A 79 2.92 32.51 -2.22
C SER A 79 2.10 33.16 -3.35
N ALA A 80 0.77 33.06 -3.27
CA ALA A 80 -0.20 34.13 -3.63
C ALA A 80 -1.58 33.76 -3.04
N ARG A 81 -2.02 34.25 -1.88
CA ARG A 81 -2.65 35.56 -1.64
C ARG A 81 -3.52 36.09 -2.79
N HIS A 82 -4.82 36.15 -2.49
CA HIS A 82 -5.87 37.06 -2.99
C HIS A 82 -5.68 37.70 -4.36
N ARG A 83 -6.60 37.42 -5.28
CA ARG A 83 -7.25 38.48 -6.05
C ARG A 83 -8.60 38.05 -6.62
N SER A 84 -9.58 38.88 -6.29
CA SER A 84 -10.92 39.00 -6.81
C SER A 84 -10.93 39.18 -8.34
N HIS A 85 -11.96 38.61 -8.97
CA HIS A 85 -12.33 38.86 -10.35
C HIS A 85 -12.70 40.32 -10.59
N PRO A 86 -12.41 40.83 -11.80
CA PRO A 86 -13.44 41.54 -12.53
C PRO A 86 -13.61 41.02 -13.96
N THR A 87 -14.78 41.34 -14.47
CA THR A 87 -15.38 40.93 -15.73
C THR A 87 -14.85 41.74 -16.94
N ARG A 88 -14.90 41.08 -18.10
CA ARG A 88 -15.29 41.63 -19.42
C ARG A 88 -14.34 42.63 -20.12
N ARG A 89 -13.74 42.19 -21.24
CA ARG A 89 -13.99 42.79 -22.58
C ARG A 89 -13.28 42.00 -23.68
N ALA A 90 -14.02 41.76 -24.76
CA ALA A 90 -13.50 41.35 -26.05
C ALA A 90 -12.83 42.53 -26.75
N HIS A 91 -11.73 42.29 -27.46
CA HIS A 91 -11.36 43.01 -28.68
C HIS A 91 -10.44 42.14 -29.54
N THR A 92 -10.68 42.29 -30.83
CA THR A 92 -10.07 41.71 -32.01
C THR A 92 -8.65 42.23 -32.31
N ASP A 93 -7.92 41.43 -33.09
CA ASP A 93 -6.97 41.82 -34.14
C ASP A 93 -5.45 41.92 -33.81
N PRO A 94 -4.54 41.96 -34.81
CA PRO A 94 -3.66 40.83 -35.16
C PRO A 94 -2.14 41.15 -35.04
N SER A 95 -1.30 40.12 -35.32
CA SER A 95 0.18 40.05 -35.28
C SER A 95 0.95 41.27 -35.82
N PRO A 96 2.22 41.50 -35.40
CA PRO A 96 3.36 41.03 -36.22
C PRO A 96 4.65 40.64 -35.41
N PRO A 97 5.74 40.18 -36.09
CA PRO A 97 6.86 39.44 -35.49
C PRO A 97 8.13 40.29 -35.25
N SER A 98 9.04 39.81 -34.40
CA SER A 98 10.52 39.79 -34.61
C SER A 98 11.33 39.76 -33.30
N ALA A 99 12.52 39.20 -33.46
CA ALA A 99 13.77 39.53 -32.78
C ALA A 99 14.09 38.88 -31.42
N ASP A 100 14.94 37.87 -31.53
CA ASP A 100 16.07 37.53 -30.64
C ASP A 100 16.76 38.79 -30.06
N PRO A 101 17.25 38.79 -28.80
CA PRO A 101 18.67 38.47 -28.63
C PRO A 101 19.06 37.78 -27.30
N ARG A 102 19.97 36.80 -27.43
CA ARG A 102 21.20 36.61 -26.63
C ARG A 102 21.36 37.49 -25.38
N HIS A 103 21.41 36.87 -24.20
CA HIS A 103 22.07 37.45 -23.01
C HIS A 103 22.96 36.43 -22.29
N SER A 104 24.24 36.75 -22.27
CA SER A 104 25.31 36.13 -21.49
C SER A 104 25.51 36.88 -20.17
N HIS A 105 25.50 36.18 -19.04
CA HIS A 105 26.10 36.59 -17.76
C HIS A 105 26.45 35.28 -17.05
N ASN A 106 27.69 34.84 -16.83
CA ASN A 106 28.92 35.45 -16.31
C ASN A 106 28.82 35.93 -14.84
N TYR A 107 29.67 35.32 -14.01
CA TYR A 107 30.05 35.60 -12.62
C TYR A 107 29.06 35.28 -11.49
N HIS A 108 29.42 34.30 -10.65
CA HIS A 108 30.08 34.64 -9.37
C HIS A 108 30.61 33.39 -8.62
N ASP A 109 31.94 33.29 -8.58
CA ASP A 109 32.67 32.63 -7.51
C ASP A 109 32.32 33.27 -6.15
N TYR A 110 31.90 32.46 -5.18
CA TYR A 110 32.02 32.79 -3.76
C TYR A 110 32.52 31.59 -2.96
N ARG A 111 33.85 31.60 -2.78
CA ARG A 111 34.57 31.00 -1.65
C ARG A 111 34.15 31.69 -0.35
N HIS A 112 33.67 30.95 0.65
CA HIS A 112 33.89 31.23 2.08
C HIS A 112 33.65 29.88 2.81
N ARG A 113 34.62 29.12 3.34
CA ARG A 113 35.67 29.39 4.35
C ARG A 113 35.10 29.76 5.74
N ASN A 114 34.51 28.78 6.43
CA ASN A 114 34.29 28.82 7.88
C ASN A 114 35.26 27.80 8.52
N SER A 115 36.45 28.21 8.95
CA SER A 115 36.73 28.91 10.23
C SER A 115 36.28 28.08 11.44
N SER A 116 37.07 27.05 11.73
CA SER A 116 37.09 26.34 13.01
C SER A 116 37.53 27.29 14.12
N PHE A 117 36.58 27.77 14.93
CA PHE A 117 36.87 28.53 16.14
C PHE A 117 36.80 27.59 17.34
N SER A 118 37.94 27.03 17.72
CA SER A 118 38.12 26.26 18.94
C SER A 118 38.18 27.23 20.12
N GLN A 119 37.11 27.31 20.93
CA GLN A 119 37.19 28.04 22.19
C GLN A 119 37.97 27.24 23.24
N PRO A 120 38.87 27.89 24.01
CA PRO A 120 39.55 27.27 25.12
C PRO A 120 38.59 26.99 26.28
N LYS A 121 38.73 25.79 26.84
CA LYS A 121 38.02 25.26 28.01
C LYS A 121 38.31 26.15 29.22
N GLN A 122 37.40 27.06 29.56
CA GLN A 122 37.44 27.76 30.85
C GLN A 122 37.11 26.76 31.97
N GLN A 123 38.10 26.48 32.81
CA GLN A 123 37.92 25.77 34.07
C GLN A 123 37.05 26.61 35.00
N SER A 124 35.88 26.09 35.36
CA SER A 124 35.00 26.69 36.35
C SER A 124 35.66 26.59 37.74
N PRO A 125 35.57 27.65 38.57
CA PRO A 125 36.05 27.61 39.95
C PRO A 125 35.24 26.61 40.80
N PRO A 126 35.82 26.06 41.87
CA PRO A 126 35.14 25.10 42.75
C PRO A 126 33.92 25.74 43.40
N GLN A 127 32.74 25.16 43.14
CA GLN A 127 31.50 25.61 43.77
C GLN A 127 31.52 25.33 45.28
N PRO A 128 31.13 26.30 46.12
CA PRO A 128 30.93 26.08 47.55
C PRO A 128 29.75 25.13 47.77
N SER A 129 29.97 24.15 48.66
CA SER A 129 28.98 23.17 49.08
C SER A 129 27.69 23.85 49.57
N PRO A 130 26.50 23.40 49.12
CA PRO A 130 25.24 24.02 49.50
C PRO A 130 24.96 23.85 51.00
N PRO A 131 24.33 24.86 51.65
CA PRO A 131 23.96 24.77 53.05
C PRO A 131 22.94 23.66 53.27
N ILE A 132 23.14 22.90 54.34
CA ILE A 132 22.22 21.87 54.82
C ILE A 132 20.96 22.58 55.31
N ILE A 133 19.98 22.73 54.42
CA ILE A 133 18.67 23.31 54.74
C ILE A 133 17.86 22.28 55.52
N ASN A 134 17.53 22.68 56.75
CA ASN A 134 16.73 21.95 57.70
C ASN A 134 15.34 21.60 57.17
N LYS A 135 14.87 20.45 57.65
CA LYS A 135 13.67 19.71 57.28
C LYS A 135 12.36 20.52 57.46
N SER A 136 11.36 20.00 56.75
CA SER A 136 9.93 20.03 57.02
C SER A 136 9.18 21.34 56.82
N ASN A 137 8.69 21.54 55.59
CA ASN A 137 7.27 21.80 55.34
C ASN A 137 6.92 21.20 53.96
N TYR A 138 6.83 19.87 53.91
CA TYR A 138 6.23 19.18 52.77
C TYR A 138 4.73 19.47 52.79
N VAL A 139 4.33 20.52 52.07
CA VAL A 139 2.94 20.69 51.66
C VAL A 139 2.59 19.42 50.88
N LYS A 140 1.61 18.65 51.38
CA LYS A 140 1.05 17.50 50.65
C LYS A 140 0.54 18.04 49.32
N ALA A 141 1.35 17.93 48.27
CA ALA A 141 0.90 18.20 46.92
C ALA A 141 -0.20 17.18 46.63
N TYR A 142 -1.43 17.67 46.51
CA TYR A 142 -2.53 16.86 46.00
C TYR A 142 -2.17 16.51 44.56
N VAL A 143 -1.62 15.31 44.35
CA VAL A 143 -1.38 14.76 43.02
C VAL A 143 -2.76 14.49 42.44
N LYS A 144 -3.27 15.47 41.68
CA LYS A 144 -4.45 15.26 40.85
C LYS A 144 -4.07 14.17 39.86
N GLU A 145 -4.68 13.00 39.97
CA GLU A 145 -4.52 11.93 38.99
C GLU A 145 -4.93 12.49 37.63
N VAL A 146 -3.94 12.84 36.82
CA VAL A 146 -4.16 13.25 35.44
C VAL A 146 -4.37 11.94 34.68
N PRO A 147 -5.53 11.74 34.03
CA PRO A 147 -5.74 10.58 33.18
C PRO A 147 -4.59 10.53 32.18
N MET A 148 -3.71 9.54 32.31
CA MET A 148 -2.63 9.37 31.36
C MET A 148 -3.26 9.07 30.01
N LYS A 149 -2.92 9.89 29.00
CA LYS A 149 -3.36 9.62 27.64
C LYS A 149 -2.85 8.23 27.25
N PRO A 150 -3.67 7.38 26.64
CA PRO A 150 -3.20 6.09 26.15
C PRO A 150 -1.95 6.33 25.30
N GLU A 151 -0.87 5.62 25.62
CA GLU A 151 0.41 5.83 24.97
C GLU A 151 0.23 5.67 23.46
N ALA A 152 0.60 6.71 22.71
CA ALA A 152 0.53 6.65 21.27
C ALA A 152 1.56 5.61 20.80
N ILE A 153 1.07 4.53 20.20
CA ILE A 153 1.93 3.48 19.66
C ILE A 153 2.60 4.06 18.42
N ALA A 154 3.91 4.27 18.45
CA ALA A 154 4.62 4.65 17.22
C ALA A 154 4.74 3.44 16.28
N LEU A 155 4.52 3.68 15.00
CA LEU A 155 4.68 2.68 13.96
C LEU A 155 6.12 2.66 13.43
N SER A 156 6.54 1.50 12.91
CA SER A 156 7.71 1.38 12.06
C SER A 156 7.55 2.23 10.80
N TRP A 157 8.66 2.78 10.29
CA TRP A 157 8.65 3.83 9.27
C TRP A 157 7.92 3.45 7.99
N GLN A 158 7.86 2.15 7.64
CA GLN A 158 7.17 1.62 6.46
C GLN A 158 5.67 1.94 6.48
N LEU A 159 5.09 2.01 7.67
CA LEU A 159 3.65 2.15 7.91
C LEU A 159 3.24 3.55 8.35
N VAL A 160 4.20 4.41 8.69
CA VAL A 160 3.95 5.81 9.04
C VAL A 160 3.33 6.54 7.86
N ASP A 161 2.46 7.51 8.15
CA ASP A 161 1.84 8.36 7.14
C ASP A 161 2.88 9.10 6.27
N TYR A 162 2.50 9.35 5.02
CA TYR A 162 3.37 9.93 4.00
C TYR A 162 3.92 11.31 4.39
N GLU A 163 3.13 12.16 5.04
CA GLU A 163 3.56 13.50 5.43
C GLU A 163 4.61 13.46 6.56
N SER A 164 4.39 12.60 7.56
CA SER A 164 5.38 12.31 8.59
C SER A 164 6.67 11.72 8.02
N ARG A 165 6.59 10.91 6.95
CA ARG A 165 7.78 10.39 6.26
C ARG A 165 8.56 11.46 5.53
N LYS A 166 7.87 12.35 4.84
CA LYS A 166 8.47 13.46 4.10
C LYS A 166 9.28 14.38 5.01
N SER A 167 8.76 14.68 6.20
CA SER A 167 9.46 15.54 7.17
C SER A 167 10.70 14.91 7.80
N LYS A 168 10.70 13.59 8.04
CA LYS A 168 11.77 12.87 8.74
C LYS A 168 12.85 12.26 7.83
N ARG A 169 12.80 12.59 6.54
CA ARG A 169 13.64 11.98 5.50
C ARG A 169 13.57 10.45 5.51
N TYR A 170 12.37 9.89 5.64
CA TYR A 170 12.20 8.45 5.44
C TYR A 170 12.07 8.12 3.95
N PRO A 171 12.54 6.94 3.52
CA PRO A 171 12.38 6.49 2.14
C PRO A 171 10.91 6.50 1.70
N ALA A 172 10.65 6.88 0.45
CA ALA A 172 9.29 6.85 -0.10
C ALA A 172 8.94 5.40 -0.45
N LEU A 173 7.85 4.87 0.11
CA LEU A 173 7.40 3.50 -0.14
C LEU A 173 6.22 3.52 -1.11
N TYR A 174 6.23 2.58 -2.06
CA TYR A 174 5.16 2.33 -3.01
C TYR A 174 4.64 0.91 -2.85
N PHE A 175 3.35 0.80 -2.58
CA PHE A 175 2.60 -0.44 -2.57
C PHE A 175 1.23 -0.18 -3.20
N ASP A 176 0.90 -0.94 -4.23
CA ASP A 176 -0.38 -0.91 -4.91
C ASP A 176 -1.25 -2.06 -4.41
N ALA A 177 -2.27 -1.75 -3.60
CA ALA A 177 -3.18 -2.72 -3.01
C ALA A 177 -4.05 -3.48 -4.04
N GLY A 178 -4.05 -3.07 -5.31
CA GLY A 178 -4.70 -3.80 -6.39
C GLY A 178 -3.96 -5.08 -6.81
N PHE A 179 -2.69 -5.23 -6.41
CA PHE A 179 -1.82 -6.31 -6.86
C PHE A 179 -1.16 -7.05 -5.71
N ASP A 180 -0.88 -8.33 -5.95
CA ASP A 180 -0.32 -9.20 -4.93
C ASP A 180 1.15 -8.82 -4.66
N PRO A 181 1.49 -8.36 -3.44
CA PRO A 181 2.87 -7.99 -3.10
C PRO A 181 3.83 -9.20 -3.08
N ARG A 182 3.32 -10.43 -3.25
CA ARG A 182 4.12 -11.66 -3.36
C ARG A 182 4.59 -11.92 -4.79
N PHE A 183 4.04 -11.25 -5.79
CA PHE A 183 4.42 -11.45 -7.18
C PHE A 183 5.53 -10.50 -7.64
N LYS A 184 6.45 -11.04 -8.44
CA LYS A 184 7.56 -10.28 -9.01
C LYS A 184 7.06 -9.18 -9.95
N GLY A 185 7.55 -7.96 -9.75
CA GLY A 185 7.10 -6.74 -10.43
C GLY A 185 6.03 -5.94 -9.68
N TYR A 186 5.41 -6.52 -8.66
CA TYR A 186 4.36 -5.89 -7.84
C TYR A 186 4.71 -5.92 -6.34
N GLU A 187 5.96 -6.25 -6.01
CA GLU A 187 6.44 -6.20 -4.64
C GLU A 187 6.32 -4.79 -4.08
N VAL A 188 6.34 -4.69 -2.75
CA VAL A 188 6.50 -3.41 -2.08
C VAL A 188 7.87 -2.85 -2.46
N THR A 189 7.89 -1.63 -3.01
CA THR A 189 9.12 -0.96 -3.44
C THR A 189 9.34 0.31 -2.66
N VAL A 190 10.61 0.73 -2.58
CA VAL A 190 11.05 1.88 -1.81
C VAL A 190 12.04 2.69 -2.65
N MET A 191 11.90 4.01 -2.61
CA MET A 191 12.87 4.97 -3.13
C MET A 191 13.77 5.41 -1.99
N ARG A 192 15.00 4.89 -1.96
CA ARG A 192 16.01 5.23 -0.95
C ARG A 192 16.76 6.50 -1.35
N TYR A 193 17.27 7.23 -0.35
CA TYR A 193 18.04 8.45 -0.61
C TYR A 193 19.32 8.13 -1.38
N GLY A 194 19.53 8.84 -2.49
CA GLY A 194 20.68 8.65 -3.37
C GLY A 194 20.54 7.49 -4.36
N GLU A 195 19.48 6.68 -4.27
CA GLU A 195 19.19 5.66 -5.27
C GLU A 195 18.36 6.28 -6.41
N PRO A 196 18.75 6.08 -7.69
CA PRO A 196 18.02 6.65 -8.83
C PRO A 196 16.75 5.87 -9.19
N LYS A 197 16.53 4.71 -8.56
CA LYS A 197 15.46 3.78 -8.94
C LYS A 197 14.78 3.21 -7.70
N LEU A 198 13.50 2.87 -7.86
CA LEU A 198 12.76 2.06 -6.89
C LEU A 198 13.43 0.69 -6.75
N SER A 199 13.66 0.29 -5.51
CA SER A 199 14.20 -1.01 -5.15
C SER A 199 13.22 -1.73 -4.21
N VAL A 200 13.12 -3.06 -4.32
CA VAL A 200 12.23 -3.86 -3.48
C VAL A 200 12.61 -3.68 -2.00
N ILE A 201 11.64 -3.76 -1.08
CA ILE A 201 11.97 -3.74 0.36
C ILE A 201 12.92 -4.90 0.69
N THR A 202 13.88 -4.66 1.57
CA THR A 202 14.77 -5.74 2.00
C THR A 202 14.01 -6.73 2.88
N ARG A 203 14.56 -7.94 3.03
CA ARG A 203 13.98 -8.95 3.93
C ARG A 203 13.86 -8.41 5.36
N ASP A 204 14.87 -7.70 5.85
CA ASP A 204 14.88 -7.17 7.21
C ASP A 204 13.76 -6.14 7.42
N GLU A 205 13.60 -5.20 6.48
CA GLU A 205 12.50 -4.22 6.48
C GLU A 205 11.12 -4.89 6.41
N ALA A 206 10.98 -5.94 5.59
CA ALA A 206 9.74 -6.70 5.47
C ALA A 206 9.37 -7.40 6.79
N THR A 207 10.38 -7.93 7.49
CA THR A 207 10.21 -8.66 8.75
C THR A 207 10.15 -7.79 9.99
N GLN A 208 10.41 -6.49 9.86
CA GLN A 208 10.31 -5.54 10.97
C GLN A 208 8.91 -5.56 11.58
N LEU A 209 8.84 -5.57 12.92
CA LEU A 209 7.58 -5.48 13.65
C LEU A 209 6.83 -4.19 13.31
N VAL A 210 5.51 -4.20 13.42
CA VAL A 210 4.64 -3.06 13.14
C VAL A 210 4.97 -1.85 14.03
N SER A 211 5.44 -2.09 15.25
CA SER A 211 5.90 -1.08 16.21
C SER A 211 7.25 -1.52 16.79
N PRO A 212 8.22 -0.61 16.94
CA PRO A 212 9.51 -0.91 17.56
C PRO A 212 9.47 -1.00 19.10
N HIS A 213 8.38 -0.58 19.76
CA HIS A 213 8.26 -0.54 21.23
C HIS A 213 7.01 -1.25 21.75
N ALA A 214 6.13 -1.76 20.88
CA ALA A 214 4.96 -2.53 21.27
C ALA A 214 4.91 -3.87 20.53
N PHE A 215 4.70 -4.95 21.28
CA PHE A 215 4.53 -6.29 20.71
C PHE A 215 3.05 -6.55 20.40
N ILE A 216 2.65 -6.24 19.17
CA ILE A 216 1.25 -6.31 18.73
C ILE A 216 1.03 -7.61 17.98
N THR A 217 0.10 -8.45 18.43
CA THR A 217 -0.21 -9.75 17.79
C THR A 217 -1.46 -9.69 16.90
N GLU A 218 -2.31 -8.69 17.09
CA GLU A 218 -3.52 -8.45 16.29
C GLU A 218 -3.70 -6.96 16.02
N LEU A 219 -4.12 -6.63 14.81
CA LEU A 219 -4.32 -5.26 14.33
C LEU A 219 -5.55 -5.21 13.44
N THR A 220 -6.39 -4.18 13.59
CA THR A 220 -7.53 -3.97 12.69
C THR A 220 -7.40 -2.63 11.98
N LEU A 221 -7.42 -2.65 10.64
CA LEU A 221 -7.36 -1.45 9.81
C LEU A 221 -8.72 -1.14 9.22
N TYR A 222 -9.09 0.14 9.27
CA TYR A 222 -10.32 0.65 8.69
C TYR A 222 -9.97 1.65 7.59
N HIS A 223 -10.57 1.50 6.42
CA HIS A 223 -10.58 2.56 5.42
C HIS A 223 -11.87 3.36 5.54
N GLU A 224 -11.78 4.69 5.41
CA GLU A 224 -12.90 5.61 5.66
C GLU A 224 -14.18 5.25 4.89
N VAL A 225 -14.01 4.88 3.61
CA VAL A 225 -15.10 4.52 2.69
C VAL A 225 -15.51 3.05 2.83
N MET A 226 -14.60 2.15 3.21
CA MET A 226 -14.78 0.69 3.14
C MET A 226 -14.90 0.07 4.53
N ARG A 227 -15.66 0.71 5.42
CA ARG A 227 -15.79 0.27 6.83
C ARG A 227 -16.39 -1.13 6.98
N LYS A 228 -17.15 -1.59 5.99
CA LYS A 228 -17.75 -2.93 5.93
C LYS A 228 -16.69 -4.04 5.85
N TRP A 229 -15.51 -3.75 5.30
CA TRP A 229 -14.44 -4.73 5.10
C TRP A 229 -13.16 -4.26 5.82
N PRO A 230 -13.13 -4.37 7.16
CA PRO A 230 -11.92 -4.07 7.90
C PRO A 230 -10.83 -5.09 7.55
N VAL A 231 -9.59 -4.63 7.51
CA VAL A 231 -8.42 -5.49 7.31
C VAL A 231 -7.97 -5.99 8.68
N VAL A 232 -8.16 -7.27 8.96
CA VAL A 232 -7.75 -7.89 10.23
C VAL A 232 -6.43 -8.61 10.00
N VAL A 233 -5.41 -8.24 10.77
CA VAL A 233 -4.07 -8.83 10.70
C VAL A 233 -3.76 -9.53 12.00
N ARG A 234 -3.44 -10.82 11.94
CA ARG A 234 -3.11 -11.64 13.11
C ARG A 234 -1.79 -12.35 12.90
N ASN A 235 -0.87 -12.20 13.85
CA ASN A 235 0.37 -12.96 13.91
C ASN A 235 0.77 -13.17 15.37
N PRO A 236 0.71 -14.41 15.89
CA PRO A 236 1.04 -14.70 17.29
C PRO A 236 2.51 -14.40 17.65
N LYS A 237 3.39 -14.28 16.64
CA LYS A 237 4.81 -13.93 16.82
C LYS A 237 5.07 -12.42 16.71
N GLY A 238 4.02 -11.61 16.68
CA GLY A 238 4.08 -10.18 16.44
C GLY A 238 3.82 -9.85 14.98
N VAL A 239 2.93 -8.91 14.73
CA VAL A 239 2.57 -8.43 13.39
C VAL A 239 3.77 -7.70 12.77
N ARG A 240 4.16 -8.13 11.58
CA ARG A 240 5.27 -7.54 10.81
C ARG A 240 4.74 -6.60 9.74
N CYS A 241 5.59 -5.71 9.23
CA CYS A 241 5.23 -4.79 8.16
C CYS A 241 4.71 -5.51 6.91
N ILE A 242 5.33 -6.63 6.51
CA ILE A 242 4.87 -7.40 5.35
C ILE A 242 3.49 -8.05 5.55
N ASP A 243 3.13 -8.38 6.80
CA ASP A 243 1.84 -8.99 7.12
C ASP A 243 0.70 -7.97 6.85
N ILE A 244 0.95 -6.68 7.11
CA ILE A 244 0.04 -5.58 6.80
C ILE A 244 -0.25 -5.49 5.30
N PHE A 245 0.80 -5.40 4.48
CA PHE A 245 0.63 -5.24 3.03
C PHE A 245 -0.10 -6.43 2.40
N ARG A 246 0.22 -7.65 2.85
CA ARG A 246 -0.47 -8.87 2.40
C ARG A 246 -1.94 -8.87 2.82
N ALA A 247 -2.24 -8.55 4.06
CA ALA A 247 -3.62 -8.53 4.56
C ALA A 247 -4.49 -7.47 3.85
N ILE A 248 -3.92 -6.30 3.53
CA ILE A 248 -4.61 -5.27 2.73
C ILE A 248 -4.99 -5.84 1.36
N TYR A 249 -4.03 -6.46 0.65
CA TYR A 249 -4.30 -7.09 -0.64
C TYR A 249 -5.34 -8.20 -0.51
N ASP A 250 -5.15 -9.15 0.40
CA ASP A 250 -6.02 -10.32 0.57
C ASP A 250 -7.47 -9.89 0.90
N THR A 251 -7.66 -8.79 1.64
CA THR A 251 -9.00 -8.26 1.98
C THR A 251 -9.68 -7.60 0.78
N TYR A 252 -8.94 -6.81 -0.01
CA TYR A 252 -9.51 -6.00 -1.09
C TYR A 252 -9.44 -6.64 -2.49
N ALA A 253 -8.67 -7.73 -2.65
CA ALA A 253 -8.62 -8.52 -3.87
C ALA A 253 -9.84 -9.45 -4.05
N VAL A 254 -10.70 -9.56 -3.04
CA VAL A 254 -11.92 -10.38 -3.09
C VAL A 254 -12.90 -9.79 -4.13
N PRO A 255 -13.39 -10.60 -5.09
CA PRO A 255 -14.47 -10.22 -6.00
C PRO A 255 -15.74 -9.86 -5.24
N LEU A 256 -16.51 -8.90 -5.75
CA LEU A 256 -17.80 -8.55 -5.18
C LEU A 256 -18.80 -9.66 -5.44
N THR A 257 -19.52 -10.03 -4.38
CA THR A 257 -20.67 -10.92 -4.47
C THR A 257 -21.86 -10.23 -5.15
N PRO A 258 -22.82 -10.97 -5.74
CA PRO A 258 -24.04 -10.40 -6.29
C PRO A 258 -24.79 -9.51 -5.29
N GLU A 259 -24.85 -9.92 -4.03
CA GLU A 259 -25.51 -9.17 -2.96
C GLU A 259 -24.77 -7.86 -2.65
N GLU A 260 -23.43 -7.88 -2.64
CA GLU A 260 -22.62 -6.67 -2.48
C GLU A 260 -22.82 -5.70 -3.66
N LEU A 261 -22.90 -6.21 -4.89
CA LEU A 261 -23.17 -5.38 -6.08
C LEU A 261 -24.53 -4.66 -5.97
N VAL A 262 -25.58 -5.39 -5.56
CA VAL A 262 -26.92 -4.81 -5.35
C VAL A 262 -26.89 -3.77 -4.23
N GLN A 263 -26.19 -4.03 -3.13
CA GLN A 263 -26.06 -3.09 -2.01
C GLN A 263 -25.31 -1.81 -2.38
N CYS A 264 -24.32 -1.88 -3.27
CA CYS A 264 -23.61 -0.69 -3.75
C CYS A 264 -24.49 0.20 -4.66
N GLY A 265 -25.44 -0.39 -5.38
CA GLY A 265 -26.29 0.30 -6.34
C GLY A 265 -25.61 0.51 -7.71
N GLU A 266 -26.39 0.41 -8.77
CA GLU A 266 -25.92 0.41 -10.16
C GLU A 266 -25.12 1.68 -10.51
N GLU A 267 -25.61 2.87 -10.13
CA GLU A 267 -24.92 4.15 -10.39
C GLU A 267 -23.53 4.21 -9.73
N TYR A 268 -23.36 3.60 -8.55
CA TYR A 268 -22.05 3.56 -7.91
C TYR A 268 -21.10 2.61 -8.63
N ILE A 269 -21.60 1.44 -9.04
CA ILE A 269 -20.85 0.44 -9.80
C ILE A 269 -20.38 1.00 -11.15
N GLU A 270 -21.26 1.70 -11.87
CA GLU A 270 -20.91 2.35 -13.14
C GLU A 270 -19.75 3.35 -12.97
N ARG A 271 -19.76 4.14 -11.88
CA ARG A 271 -18.65 5.07 -11.56
C ARG A 271 -17.35 4.37 -11.15
N CYS A 272 -17.39 3.08 -10.82
CA CYS A 272 -16.22 2.26 -10.51
C CYS A 272 -15.65 1.58 -11.76
N GLN A 273 -16.44 1.43 -12.83
CA GLN A 273 -16.05 0.72 -14.06
C GLN A 273 -14.73 1.21 -14.68
N PRO A 274 -14.45 2.53 -14.81
CA PRO A 274 -13.17 2.99 -15.37
C PRO A 274 -11.94 2.54 -14.54
N TRP A 275 -12.11 2.37 -13.23
CA TRP A 275 -11.04 1.98 -12.32
C TRP A 275 -10.81 0.47 -12.35
N PHE A 276 -11.87 -0.31 -12.50
CA PHE A 276 -11.78 -1.72 -12.83
C PHE A 276 -11.05 -1.95 -14.15
N ASP A 277 -11.41 -1.21 -15.19
CA ASP A 277 -10.74 -1.29 -16.50
C ASP A 277 -9.25 -0.92 -16.39
N GLN A 278 -8.93 0.14 -15.62
CA GLN A 278 -7.55 0.51 -15.33
C GLN A 278 -6.80 -0.62 -14.62
N ARG A 279 -7.37 -1.23 -13.58
CA ARG A 279 -6.75 -2.34 -12.86
C ARG A 279 -6.51 -3.54 -13.78
N CYS A 280 -7.45 -3.86 -14.67
CA CYS A 280 -7.30 -4.97 -15.61
C CYS A 280 -6.15 -4.74 -16.60
N ARG A 281 -5.93 -3.49 -17.04
CA ARG A 281 -4.81 -3.12 -17.92
C ARG A 281 -3.46 -3.11 -17.21
N ASP A 282 -3.44 -2.69 -15.95
CA ASP A 282 -2.21 -2.59 -15.15
C ASP A 282 -1.74 -3.94 -14.57
N GLY A 283 -2.61 -4.97 -14.62
CA GLY A 283 -2.40 -6.24 -13.95
C GLY A 283 -1.31 -7.14 -14.57
N PRO A 284 -0.78 -8.09 -13.79
CA PRO A 284 0.26 -9.02 -14.25
C PRO A 284 -0.24 -10.00 -15.33
N GLN A 285 -1.54 -10.26 -15.35
CA GLN A 285 -2.17 -11.24 -16.22
C GLN A 285 -2.75 -10.55 -17.46
N PHE A 286 -3.10 -11.35 -18.46
CA PHE A 286 -3.83 -10.83 -19.63
C PHE A 286 -5.13 -10.17 -19.19
N GLU A 287 -5.44 -9.01 -19.78
CA GLU A 287 -6.60 -8.20 -19.46
C GLU A 287 -7.91 -9.01 -19.47
N VAL A 288 -8.05 -9.95 -20.42
CA VAL A 288 -9.22 -10.84 -20.53
C VAL A 288 -9.42 -11.70 -19.27
N VAL A 289 -8.33 -12.20 -18.68
CA VAL A 289 -8.35 -13.03 -17.46
C VAL A 289 -8.66 -12.20 -16.22
N GLU A 290 -8.16 -10.96 -16.12
CA GLU A 290 -8.53 -10.08 -15.02
C GLU A 290 -9.99 -9.62 -15.12
N ARG A 291 -10.48 -9.37 -16.36
CA ARG A 291 -11.87 -9.00 -16.59
C ARG A 291 -12.83 -10.12 -16.21
N SER A 292 -12.49 -11.38 -16.49
CA SER A 292 -13.34 -12.53 -16.14
C SER A 292 -13.49 -12.74 -14.62
N LYS A 293 -12.59 -12.18 -13.80
CA LYS A 293 -12.71 -12.21 -12.34
C LYS A 293 -13.73 -11.20 -11.80
N GLY A 294 -14.19 -10.27 -12.63
CA GLY A 294 -15.14 -9.24 -12.27
C GLY A 294 -14.58 -8.15 -11.34
N LEU A 295 -15.49 -7.30 -10.87
CA LEU A 295 -15.22 -6.21 -9.94
C LEU A 295 -14.75 -6.77 -8.60
N LYS A 296 -13.67 -6.22 -8.06
CA LYS A 296 -13.13 -6.52 -6.73
C LYS A 296 -13.45 -5.38 -5.78
N ARG A 297 -13.38 -5.64 -4.47
CA ARG A 297 -13.59 -4.60 -3.44
C ARG A 297 -12.67 -3.40 -3.63
N ILE A 298 -11.41 -3.60 -4.06
CA ILE A 298 -10.48 -2.50 -4.37
C ILE A 298 -11.01 -1.53 -5.45
N ASP A 299 -11.84 -2.01 -6.39
CA ASP A 299 -12.36 -1.18 -7.48
C ASP A 299 -13.38 -0.15 -6.97
N LEU A 300 -14.07 -0.47 -5.86
CA LEU A 300 -14.98 0.45 -5.17
C LEU A 300 -14.27 1.68 -4.58
N LEU A 301 -12.94 1.64 -4.46
CA LEU A 301 -12.13 2.77 -4.00
C LEU A 301 -11.81 3.79 -5.10
N ARG A 302 -12.33 3.60 -6.32
CA ARG A 302 -12.26 4.56 -7.43
C ARG A 302 -10.84 5.06 -7.69
N GLY A 303 -9.92 4.09 -7.78
CA GLY A 303 -8.50 4.31 -8.05
C GLY A 303 -7.64 4.60 -6.82
N LYS A 304 -8.22 4.76 -5.62
CA LYS A 304 -7.45 4.90 -4.37
C LYS A 304 -6.88 3.55 -3.93
N ARG A 305 -5.76 3.16 -4.54
CA ARG A 305 -5.11 1.86 -4.33
C ARG A 305 -3.66 1.95 -3.87
N VAL A 306 -3.05 3.14 -3.87
CA VAL A 306 -1.65 3.32 -3.44
C VAL A 306 -1.59 3.58 -1.95
N PHE A 307 -0.83 2.78 -1.22
CA PHE A 307 -0.69 2.93 0.24
C PHE A 307 0.03 4.21 0.65
N LYS A 308 -0.58 4.97 1.58
CA LYS A 308 0.01 6.20 2.13
C LYS A 308 0.46 6.11 3.57
N GLY A 309 0.00 5.11 4.31
CA GLY A 309 0.34 4.92 5.71
C GLY A 309 -0.89 4.59 6.54
N LEU A 310 -0.65 4.46 7.84
CA LEU A 310 -1.63 4.20 8.87
C LEU A 310 -1.63 5.33 9.90
N VAL A 311 -2.80 5.67 10.41
CA VAL A 311 -2.97 6.62 11.52
C VAL A 311 -3.74 5.93 12.63
N GLN A 312 -3.32 6.10 13.89
CA GLN A 312 -4.00 5.47 15.02
C GLN A 312 -5.44 6.00 15.10
N ASN A 313 -6.42 5.10 15.24
CA ASN A 313 -7.80 5.51 15.39
C ASN A 313 -8.04 5.97 16.84
N THR A 314 -8.06 7.28 17.05
CA THR A 314 -8.27 7.89 18.37
C THR A 314 -9.73 8.26 18.64
N ALA A 315 -10.68 7.75 17.83
CA ALA A 315 -12.09 8.02 18.06
C ALA A 315 -12.54 7.46 19.42
N PRO A 316 -13.40 8.16 20.18
CA PRO A 316 -13.94 7.64 21.43
C PRO A 316 -14.63 6.28 21.22
N GLY A 317 -14.23 5.27 21.98
CA GLY A 317 -14.77 3.90 21.87
C GLY A 317 -14.22 3.07 20.70
N ALA A 318 -13.21 3.57 19.98
CA ALA A 318 -12.50 2.76 19.00
C ALA A 318 -11.79 1.56 19.68
N PRO A 319 -11.74 0.38 19.05
CA PRO A 319 -11.03 -0.77 19.61
C PRO A 319 -9.54 -0.46 19.84
N GLU A 320 -8.97 -1.10 20.87
CA GLU A 320 -7.52 -1.13 21.05
C GLU A 320 -6.87 -1.72 19.79
N TYR A 321 -5.77 -1.12 19.32
CA TYR A 321 -5.10 -1.51 18.07
C TYR A 321 -5.93 -1.34 16.79
N SER A 322 -6.88 -0.38 16.79
CA SER A 322 -7.54 0.06 15.56
C SER A 322 -6.78 1.21 14.87
N TRP A 323 -6.67 1.11 13.55
CA TRP A 323 -5.93 2.05 12.71
C TRP A 323 -6.73 2.46 11.49
N ILE A 324 -6.52 3.68 11.02
CA ILE A 324 -7.09 4.21 9.79
C ILE A 324 -6.09 3.99 8.66
N LEU A 325 -6.50 3.24 7.65
CA LEU A 325 -5.74 2.97 6.43
C LEU A 325 -5.95 4.12 5.43
N HIS A 326 -4.86 4.79 5.07
CA HIS A 326 -4.87 5.82 4.04
C HIS A 326 -4.39 5.26 2.70
N LEU A 327 -5.24 5.40 1.69
CA LEU A 327 -4.93 5.07 0.29
C LEU A 327 -5.07 6.33 -0.57
N GLU A 328 -4.12 6.54 -1.47
CA GLU A 328 -4.14 7.59 -2.47
C GLU A 328 -4.53 7.03 -3.83
N ARG A 329 -5.13 7.91 -4.64
CA ARG A 329 -5.40 7.65 -6.05
C ARG A 329 -4.08 7.38 -6.78
N GLN A 330 -4.00 6.27 -7.51
CA GLN A 330 -2.91 6.04 -8.44
C GLN A 330 -2.83 7.23 -9.42
N PRO A 331 -1.66 7.86 -9.61
CA PRO A 331 -1.51 8.89 -10.63
C PRO A 331 -1.89 8.30 -12.00
N SER A 332 -2.79 8.99 -12.71
CA SER A 332 -3.15 8.60 -14.07
C SER A 332 -1.89 8.60 -14.93
N PRO A 333 -1.62 7.55 -15.73
CA PRO A 333 -0.47 7.53 -16.64
C PRO A 333 -0.53 8.60 -17.75
N ASN A 334 -1.67 9.30 -17.91
CA ASN A 334 -1.91 10.28 -18.99
C ASN A 334 -2.09 11.72 -18.47
N ARG A 335 -1.16 12.24 -17.67
CA ARG A 335 -1.12 13.68 -17.36
C ARG A 335 0.22 14.30 -17.68
#